data_AF-A0A836IIR2-F1
#
_entry.id   AF-A0A836IIR2-F1
#
_cell.length_a   1.000
_cell.length_b   1.000
_cell.length_c   1.000
_cell.angle_alpha   90.00
_cell.angle_beta   90.00
_cell.angle_gamma   90.00
#
_symmetry.space_group_name_H-M   'P 1'
#
loop_
_entity.id
_entity.type
_entity.pdbx_description
1 polymer ?
#
loop_
_entity_poly.entity_id
_entity_poly.type
_entity_poly.pdbx_seq_one_letter_code
_entity_poly.pdbx_strand_id
1 'polypeptide(L)'
;MAVSSKGRIADVNQEELAKIGPKVDDVLSICLASFDSLRGMAFKFQYEQAAEKAAYQSGERKPDSMTQLMHVLQRMIDLTLGTARAVYDQTLLEWRRRKCKGGEADSPTSQLASLQSITSPDVLRNSSVEEVAEGSFAWIERGCHLSLLSLEVLSSALLAHHSLRKNLQKYMLDLNALDYLEKVFSMERDHELCYFPEGFKTECMRLIANFTHNNLEVSAALAERDTFLFNILSATQIDEENPGMVEWAEFAIRNICESSPAARDKLRKLAPQGFTEQSRAILSGRCSYSFSSNGKVQLHPKKSRLD
;
A
#
# COMPACT_ATOMS: atom_id res chain seq x y z
N MET A 1 10.89 28.16 -13.76
CA MET A 1 12.09 28.08 -12.89
C MET A 1 12.63 26.67 -12.98
N ALA A 2 13.81 26.48 -13.58
CA ALA A 2 14.42 25.17 -13.77
C ALA A 2 15.02 24.68 -12.44
N VAL A 3 14.42 23.65 -11.84
CA VAL A 3 14.98 22.96 -10.68
C VAL A 3 16.14 22.10 -11.18
N SER A 4 17.37 22.48 -10.82
CA SER A 4 18.59 21.71 -11.05
C SER A 4 18.48 20.35 -10.35
N SER A 5 18.11 19.29 -11.07
CA SER A 5 18.18 17.91 -10.57
C SER A 5 19.63 17.42 -10.67
N LYS A 6 20.36 17.46 -9.55
CA LYS A 6 21.70 16.88 -9.42
C LYS A 6 21.65 15.34 -9.32
N GLY A 7 21.08 14.66 -10.31
CA GLY A 7 21.10 13.20 -10.42
C GLY A 7 21.50 12.78 -11.82
N ARG A 8 22.38 11.78 -11.96
CA ARG A 8 22.76 11.24 -13.27
C ARG A 8 21.92 10.01 -13.55
N ILE A 9 21.52 9.82 -14.81
CA ILE A 9 20.78 8.61 -15.23
C ILE A 9 21.54 7.31 -14.95
N ALA A 10 22.86 7.37 -14.80
CA ALA A 10 23.69 6.22 -14.41
C ALA A 10 23.45 5.76 -12.96
N ASP A 11 22.89 6.62 -12.10
CA ASP A 11 22.64 6.34 -10.68
C ASP A 11 21.27 5.66 -10.45
N VAL A 12 20.63 5.19 -11.52
CA VAL A 12 19.39 4.40 -11.49
C VAL A 12 19.59 3.09 -10.74
N ASN A 13 18.60 2.74 -9.90
CA ASN A 13 18.51 1.42 -9.30
C ASN A 13 18.00 0.41 -10.32
N GLN A 14 18.92 -0.31 -10.97
CA GLN A 14 18.61 -1.30 -12.01
C GLN A 14 17.78 -2.47 -11.48
N GLU A 15 17.98 -2.86 -10.23
CA GLU A 15 17.21 -3.96 -9.62
C GLU A 15 15.73 -3.58 -9.50
N GLU A 16 15.44 -2.36 -9.06
CA GLU A 16 14.06 -1.87 -8.94
C GLU A 16 13.42 -1.63 -10.30
N LEU A 17 14.15 -1.09 -11.28
CA LEU A 17 13.63 -0.94 -12.64
C LEU A 17 13.31 -2.29 -13.30
N ALA A 18 14.14 -3.31 -13.08
CA ALA A 18 13.92 -4.64 -13.62
C ALA A 18 12.64 -5.29 -13.06
N LYS A 19 12.23 -4.93 -11.82
CA LYS A 19 10.97 -5.38 -11.20
C LYS A 19 9.74 -4.70 -11.79
N ILE A 20 9.87 -3.46 -12.26
CA ILE A 20 8.73 -2.64 -12.71
C ILE A 20 8.19 -3.15 -14.05
N GLY A 21 9.05 -3.38 -15.04
CA GLY A 21 8.64 -3.69 -16.42
C GLY A 21 7.63 -4.84 -16.52
N PRO A 22 7.99 -6.06 -16.07
CA PRO A 22 7.09 -7.22 -16.15
C PRO A 22 5.76 -6.99 -15.43
N LYS A 23 5.79 -6.36 -14.25
CA LYS A 23 4.58 -6.10 -13.46
C LYS A 23 3.66 -5.08 -14.11
N VAL A 24 4.22 -4.06 -14.76
CA VAL A 24 3.43 -3.09 -15.53
C VAL A 24 2.81 -3.76 -16.75
N ASP A 25 3.54 -4.64 -17.43
CA ASP A 25 3.01 -5.41 -18.55
C ASP A 25 1.85 -6.33 -18.12
N ASP A 26 1.99 -6.99 -16.97
CA ASP A 26 0.93 -7.81 -16.37
C ASP A 26 -0.30 -6.95 -16.00
N VAL A 27 -0.08 -5.81 -15.33
CA VAL A 27 -1.15 -4.87 -14.98
C VAL A 27 -1.88 -4.38 -16.23
N LEU A 28 -1.14 -4.00 -17.27
CA LEU A 28 -1.70 -3.55 -18.55
C LEU A 28 -2.51 -4.65 -19.24
N SER A 29 -1.95 -5.86 -19.34
CA SER A 29 -2.60 -7.00 -19.99
C SER A 29 -3.96 -7.28 -19.35
N ILE A 30 -4.02 -7.34 -18.02
CA ILE A 30 -5.26 -7.63 -17.29
C ILE A 30 -6.22 -6.44 -17.36
N CYS A 31 -5.74 -5.20 -17.25
CA CYS A 31 -6.60 -4.02 -17.39
C CYS A 31 -7.23 -3.92 -18.80
N LEU A 32 -6.49 -4.26 -19.86
CA LEU A 32 -7.01 -4.29 -21.23
C LEU A 32 -8.02 -5.41 -21.47
N ALA A 33 -7.88 -6.52 -20.75
CA ALA A 33 -8.81 -7.63 -20.76
C ALA A 33 -10.09 -7.37 -19.93
N SER A 34 -10.10 -6.30 -19.12
CA SER A 34 -11.27 -5.90 -18.32
C SER A 34 -12.28 -5.10 -19.16
N PHE A 35 -13.55 -5.05 -18.74
CA PHE A 35 -14.63 -4.41 -19.51
C PHE A 35 -15.10 -3.06 -18.92
N ASP A 36 -14.34 -2.50 -17.98
CA ASP A 36 -14.76 -1.40 -17.11
C ASP A 36 -13.74 -0.23 -17.12
N SER A 37 -13.77 0.58 -16.07
CA SER A 37 -12.85 1.71 -15.84
C SER A 37 -11.36 1.35 -15.96
N LEU A 38 -10.95 0.11 -15.65
CA LEU A 38 -9.56 -0.35 -15.74
C LEU A 38 -9.06 -0.31 -17.18
N ARG A 39 -9.91 -0.64 -18.15
CA ARG A 39 -9.57 -0.59 -19.57
C ARG A 39 -9.30 0.84 -20.03
N GLY A 40 -10.08 1.80 -19.52
CA GLY A 40 -9.87 3.23 -19.77
C GLY A 40 -8.49 3.71 -19.28
N MET A 41 -8.05 3.25 -18.10
CA MET A 41 -6.74 3.58 -17.56
C MET A 41 -5.60 2.99 -18.41
N ALA A 42 -5.74 1.74 -18.86
CA ALA A 42 -4.76 1.12 -19.74
C ALA A 42 -4.64 1.83 -21.10
N PHE A 43 -5.77 2.24 -21.69
CA PHE A 43 -5.75 3.04 -22.91
C PHE A 43 -5.12 4.42 -22.72
N LYS A 44 -5.41 5.10 -21.60
CA LYS A 44 -4.74 6.36 -21.25
C LYS A 44 -3.22 6.16 -21.20
N PHE A 45 -2.75 5.14 -20.49
CA PHE A 45 -1.32 4.82 -20.40
C PHE A 45 -0.68 4.59 -21.77
N GLN A 46 -1.29 3.74 -22.61
CA GLN A 46 -0.78 3.44 -23.95
C GLN A 46 -0.78 4.67 -24.86
N TYR A 47 -1.82 5.50 -24.78
CA TYR A 47 -1.92 6.74 -25.55
C TYR A 47 -0.81 7.73 -25.16
N GLU A 48 -0.60 7.97 -23.87
CA GLU A 48 0.45 8.88 -23.38
C GLU A 48 1.85 8.36 -23.71
N GLN A 49 2.07 7.03 -23.68
CA GLN A 49 3.31 6.40 -24.11
C GLN A 49 3.54 6.58 -25.61
N ALA A 50 2.52 6.38 -26.44
CA ALA A 50 2.61 6.55 -27.89
C ALA A 50 2.84 8.01 -28.27
N ALA A 51 2.15 8.95 -27.62
CA ALA A 51 2.31 10.38 -27.83
C ALA A 51 3.74 10.85 -27.52
N GLU A 52 4.32 10.43 -26.38
CA GLU A 52 5.69 10.79 -26.04
C GLU A 52 6.71 10.16 -27.00
N LYS A 53 6.49 8.91 -27.42
CA LYS A 53 7.33 8.25 -28.43
C LYS A 53 7.30 8.97 -29.78
N ALA A 54 6.13 9.42 -30.22
CA ALA A 54 5.96 10.18 -31.45
C ALA A 54 6.65 11.56 -31.36
N ALA A 55 6.48 12.26 -30.23
CA ALA A 55 7.16 13.54 -29.98
C ALA A 55 8.70 13.38 -30.04
N TYR A 56 9.24 12.30 -29.46
CA TYR A 56 10.68 12.01 -29.53
C TYR A 56 11.17 11.74 -30.96
N GLN A 57 10.39 10.99 -31.76
CA GLN A 57 10.73 10.66 -33.14
C GLN A 57 10.65 11.87 -34.09
N SER A 58 9.73 12.81 -33.82
CA SER A 58 9.56 14.03 -34.63
C SER A 58 10.69 15.07 -34.44
N GLY A 59 11.55 14.90 -33.42
CA GLY A 59 12.65 15.83 -33.13
C GLY A 59 12.23 17.13 -32.43
N GLU A 60 10.95 17.29 -32.09
CA GLU A 60 10.41 18.53 -31.49
C GLU A 60 10.96 18.82 -30.09
N ARG A 61 11.49 17.82 -29.38
CA ARG A 61 12.30 17.95 -28.14
C ARG A 61 12.93 16.60 -27.83
N LYS A 62 14.25 16.53 -27.62
CA LYS A 62 14.87 15.41 -26.88
C LYS A 62 14.85 15.81 -25.40
N PRO A 63 13.86 15.38 -24.60
CA PRO A 63 13.88 15.64 -23.16
C PRO A 63 15.15 15.04 -22.55
N ASP A 64 15.67 15.70 -21.53
CA ASP A 64 16.75 15.15 -20.72
C ASP A 64 16.35 13.77 -20.17
N SER A 65 17.29 12.82 -20.12
CA SER A 65 16.99 11.42 -19.76
C SER A 65 16.36 11.29 -18.37
N MET A 66 16.68 12.17 -17.42
CA MET A 66 16.04 12.18 -16.10
C MET A 66 14.58 12.64 -16.19
N THR A 67 14.28 13.59 -17.08
CA THR A 67 12.90 14.05 -17.35
C THR A 67 12.09 12.92 -17.98
N GLN A 68 12.68 12.19 -18.93
CA GLN A 68 12.03 11.03 -19.55
C GLN A 68 11.73 9.93 -18.51
N LEU A 69 12.72 9.61 -17.65
CA LEU A 69 12.52 8.63 -16.59
C LEU A 69 11.40 9.08 -15.62
N MET A 70 11.37 10.36 -15.24
CA MET A 70 10.30 10.92 -14.41
C MET A 70 8.93 10.70 -15.05
N HIS A 71 8.73 11.08 -16.32
CA HIS A 71 7.44 10.91 -16.99
C HIS A 71 7.02 9.44 -17.10
N VAL A 72 7.95 8.53 -17.39
CA VAL A 72 7.67 7.09 -17.43
C VAL A 72 7.19 6.61 -16.07
N LEU A 73 7.89 6.96 -14.98
CA LEU A 73 7.50 6.57 -13.63
C LEU A 73 6.17 7.20 -13.20
N GLN A 74 5.91 8.46 -13.56
CA GLN A 74 4.63 9.12 -13.28
C GLN A 74 3.45 8.43 -13.99
N ARG A 75 3.60 8.03 -15.25
CA ARG A 75 2.57 7.24 -15.96
C ARG A 75 2.33 5.87 -15.32
N MET A 76 3.40 5.20 -14.88
CA MET A 76 3.28 3.93 -14.17
C MET A 76 2.56 4.11 -12.83
N ILE A 77 2.83 5.19 -12.11
CA ILE A 77 2.11 5.57 -10.87
C ILE A 77 0.62 5.82 -11.18
N ASP A 78 0.31 6.59 -12.22
CA ASP A 78 -1.08 6.87 -12.62
C ASP A 78 -1.87 5.57 -12.86
N LEU A 79 -1.30 4.67 -13.68
CA LEU A 79 -1.91 3.38 -13.99
C LEU A 79 -2.11 2.55 -12.73
N THR A 80 -1.05 2.36 -11.94
CA THR A 80 -1.08 1.40 -10.83
C THR A 80 -1.85 1.91 -9.62
N LEU A 81 -1.73 3.20 -9.26
CA LEU A 81 -2.55 3.79 -8.21
C LEU A 81 -4.04 3.82 -8.62
N GLY A 82 -4.32 4.10 -9.89
CA GLY A 82 -5.67 4.05 -10.45
C GLY A 82 -6.27 2.65 -10.36
N THR A 83 -5.53 1.64 -10.81
CA THR A 83 -5.94 0.23 -10.76
C THR A 83 -6.18 -0.24 -9.32
N ALA A 84 -5.25 0.03 -8.41
CA ALA A 84 -5.37 -0.37 -7.01
C ALA A 84 -6.63 0.24 -6.34
N ARG A 85 -6.96 1.50 -6.66
CA ARG A 85 -8.19 2.15 -6.18
C ARG A 85 -9.45 1.52 -6.74
N ALA A 86 -9.50 1.34 -8.06
CA ALA A 86 -10.68 0.78 -8.71
C ALA A 86 -10.98 -0.62 -8.21
N VAL A 87 -9.96 -1.48 -8.02
CA VAL A 87 -10.15 -2.79 -7.42
C VAL A 87 -10.63 -2.68 -5.98
N TYR A 88 -10.01 -1.85 -5.16
CA TYR A 88 -10.42 -1.70 -3.76
C TYR A 88 -11.89 -1.27 -3.66
N ASP A 89 -12.29 -0.23 -4.40
CA ASP A 89 -13.66 0.28 -4.36
C ASP A 89 -14.66 -0.78 -4.83
N GLN A 90 -14.30 -1.59 -5.83
CA GLN A 90 -15.17 -2.63 -6.36
C GLN A 90 -15.29 -3.85 -5.42
N THR A 91 -14.19 -4.31 -4.85
CA THR A 91 -14.22 -5.40 -3.86
C THR A 91 -14.98 -4.98 -2.62
N LEU A 92 -14.85 -3.72 -2.19
CA LEU A 92 -15.61 -3.16 -1.08
C LEU A 92 -17.11 -3.11 -1.38
N LEU A 93 -17.50 -2.71 -2.59
CA LEU A 93 -18.89 -2.69 -3.02
C LEU A 93 -19.50 -4.10 -2.99
N GLU A 94 -18.79 -5.09 -3.53
CA GLU A 94 -19.26 -6.48 -3.58
C GLU A 94 -19.30 -7.12 -2.19
N TRP A 95 -18.29 -6.87 -1.36
CA TRP A 95 -18.29 -7.33 0.04
C TRP A 95 -19.47 -6.75 0.83
N ARG A 96 -19.75 -5.45 0.71
CA ARG A 96 -20.92 -4.81 1.34
C ARG A 96 -22.23 -5.40 0.83
N ARG A 97 -22.33 -5.62 -0.49
CA ARG A 97 -23.52 -6.22 -1.13
C ARG A 97 -23.80 -7.61 -0.56
N ARG A 98 -22.78 -8.43 -0.33
CA ARG A 98 -22.92 -9.77 0.27
C ARG A 98 -23.30 -9.70 1.75
N LYS A 99 -22.64 -8.84 2.53
CA LYS A 99 -22.95 -8.63 3.97
C LYS A 99 -24.42 -8.24 4.19
N CYS A 100 -24.99 -7.41 3.32
CA CYS A 100 -26.40 -6.99 3.41
C CYS A 100 -27.41 -8.08 3.00
N LYS A 101 -27.02 -9.09 2.22
CA LYS A 101 -27.93 -10.16 1.75
C LYS A 101 -28.16 -11.28 2.78
N GLY A 102 -27.54 -11.21 3.96
CA GLY A 102 -27.88 -12.04 5.13
C GLY A 102 -27.64 -13.55 4.97
N GLY A 103 -26.90 -13.99 3.95
CA GLY A 103 -26.70 -15.42 3.67
C GLY A 103 -25.38 -15.94 4.23
N GLU A 104 -25.45 -17.10 4.90
CA GLU A 104 -24.39 -18.11 5.00
C GLU A 104 -24.00 -18.60 3.59
N ALA A 105 -23.50 -17.70 2.74
CA ALA A 105 -22.96 -18.04 1.43
C ALA A 105 -21.48 -18.37 1.63
N ASP A 106 -21.11 -19.59 1.21
CA ASP A 106 -19.78 -20.18 1.25
C ASP A 106 -18.66 -19.14 1.21
N SER A 107 -17.73 -19.23 2.18
CA SER A 107 -16.61 -18.31 2.22
C SER A 107 -15.81 -18.42 0.91
N PRO A 108 -15.47 -17.29 0.26
CA PRO A 108 -14.64 -17.31 -0.94
C PRO A 108 -13.25 -17.92 -0.63
N THR A 109 -12.85 -17.97 0.65
CA THR A 109 -11.63 -18.60 1.16
C THR A 109 -11.50 -20.06 0.76
N SER A 110 -12.60 -20.84 0.70
CA SER A 110 -12.55 -22.25 0.31
C SER A 110 -12.27 -22.46 -1.20
N GLN A 111 -12.66 -21.49 -2.04
CA GLN A 111 -12.49 -21.59 -3.49
C GLN A 111 -11.20 -20.89 -3.98
N LEU A 112 -10.80 -19.78 -3.35
CA LEU A 112 -9.53 -19.08 -3.64
C LEU A 112 -8.30 -19.89 -3.23
N ALA A 113 -8.35 -20.63 -2.11
CA ALA A 113 -7.25 -21.49 -1.69
C ALA A 113 -6.96 -22.66 -2.65
N SER A 114 -7.97 -23.06 -3.43
CA SER A 114 -7.87 -24.21 -4.35
C SER A 114 -7.30 -23.84 -5.73
N LEU A 115 -7.16 -22.54 -6.05
CA LEU A 115 -6.86 -22.04 -7.40
C LEU A 115 -5.56 -21.22 -7.52
N GLN A 116 -4.77 -21.11 -6.44
CA GLN A 116 -3.43 -20.49 -6.43
C GLN A 116 -2.41 -21.09 -7.45
N SER A 117 -2.81 -22.11 -8.20
CA SER A 117 -2.06 -22.81 -9.24
C SER A 117 -2.22 -22.22 -10.66
N ILE A 118 -3.16 -21.29 -10.90
CA ILE A 118 -3.43 -20.75 -12.25
C ILE A 118 -2.76 -19.37 -12.42
N THR A 119 -1.43 -19.34 -12.43
CA THR A 119 -0.63 -18.11 -12.55
C THR A 119 -0.08 -17.85 -13.96
N SER A 120 -0.51 -18.61 -14.97
CA SER A 120 -0.01 -18.43 -16.35
C SER A 120 -0.92 -17.53 -17.21
N PRO A 121 -0.37 -16.49 -17.87
CA PRO A 121 -1.08 -15.64 -18.83
C PRO A 121 -1.78 -16.42 -19.96
N ASP A 122 -1.24 -17.57 -20.34
CA ASP A 122 -1.71 -18.36 -21.49
C ASP A 122 -2.98 -19.17 -21.19
N VAL A 123 -3.20 -19.55 -19.92
CA VAL A 123 -4.43 -20.27 -19.51
C VAL A 123 -5.63 -19.32 -19.48
N LEU A 124 -5.38 -18.02 -19.30
CA LEU A 124 -6.40 -16.98 -19.09
C LEU A 124 -6.99 -16.43 -20.39
N ARG A 125 -6.33 -16.64 -21.54
CA ARG A 125 -6.78 -16.14 -22.86
C ARG A 125 -7.93 -16.96 -23.48
N ASN A 126 -8.22 -18.13 -22.91
CA ASN A 126 -9.20 -19.11 -23.44
C ASN A 126 -10.45 -19.29 -22.57
N SER A 127 -10.63 -18.46 -21.53
CA SER A 127 -11.77 -18.54 -20.59
C SER A 127 -12.97 -17.74 -21.12
N SER A 128 -14.18 -18.27 -20.91
CA SER A 128 -15.43 -17.78 -21.53
C SER A 128 -15.80 -16.35 -21.05
N VAL A 129 -16.48 -15.60 -21.91
CA VAL A 129 -16.83 -14.16 -21.70
C VAL A 129 -17.66 -13.91 -20.43
N GLU A 130 -18.35 -14.91 -19.91
CA GLU A 130 -19.15 -14.82 -18.67
C GLU A 130 -18.29 -14.86 -17.39
N GLU A 131 -17.03 -15.34 -17.46
CA GLU A 131 -16.15 -15.46 -16.29
C GLU A 131 -15.49 -14.13 -15.89
N VAL A 132 -15.50 -13.08 -16.74
CA VAL A 132 -14.77 -11.81 -16.49
C VAL A 132 -15.70 -10.60 -16.31
N ALA A 133 -16.99 -10.84 -16.08
CA ALA A 133 -17.92 -9.77 -15.73
C ALA A 133 -17.53 -9.11 -14.39
N GLU A 134 -17.73 -7.79 -14.29
CA GLU A 134 -17.44 -7.02 -13.09
C GLU A 134 -18.15 -7.60 -11.85
N GLY A 135 -17.38 -7.98 -10.82
CA GLY A 135 -17.90 -8.63 -9.61
C GLY A 135 -18.03 -10.16 -9.70
N SER A 136 -17.65 -10.79 -10.83
CA SER A 136 -17.48 -12.25 -10.90
C SER A 136 -16.33 -12.71 -9.97
N PHE A 137 -16.32 -13.99 -9.61
CA PHE A 137 -15.25 -14.57 -8.79
C PHE A 137 -13.87 -14.45 -9.47
N ALA A 138 -13.79 -14.74 -10.77
CA ALA A 138 -12.54 -14.61 -11.51
C ALA A 138 -12.11 -13.14 -11.72
N TRP A 139 -13.04 -12.19 -11.80
CA TRP A 139 -12.70 -10.76 -11.78
C TRP A 139 -12.11 -10.36 -10.41
N ILE A 140 -12.72 -10.83 -9.32
CA ILE A 140 -12.26 -10.57 -7.94
C ILE A 140 -10.84 -11.08 -7.74
N GLU A 141 -10.56 -12.33 -8.08
CA GLU A 141 -9.24 -12.93 -7.93
C GLU A 141 -8.17 -12.14 -8.71
N ARG A 142 -8.48 -11.83 -9.98
CA ARG A 142 -7.59 -11.01 -10.84
C ARG A 142 -7.39 -9.61 -10.30
N GLY A 143 -8.45 -8.96 -9.81
CA GLY A 143 -8.39 -7.62 -9.22
C GLY A 143 -7.47 -7.59 -8.00
N CYS A 144 -7.57 -8.58 -7.13
CA CYS A 144 -6.78 -8.61 -5.90
C CYS A 144 -5.29 -8.83 -6.20
N HIS A 145 -4.98 -9.68 -7.19
CA HIS A 145 -3.61 -9.79 -7.72
C HIS A 145 -3.11 -8.49 -8.34
N LEU A 146 -3.95 -7.82 -9.16
CA LEU A 146 -3.66 -6.51 -9.73
C LEU A 146 -3.34 -5.45 -8.68
N SER A 147 -4.08 -5.46 -7.56
CA SER A 147 -3.86 -4.51 -6.47
C SER A 147 -2.51 -4.70 -5.81
N LEU A 148 -2.11 -5.96 -5.57
CA LEU A 148 -0.79 -6.27 -5.02
C LEU A 148 0.33 -5.84 -5.99
N LEU A 149 0.26 -6.25 -7.27
CA LEU A 149 1.24 -5.83 -8.28
C LEU A 149 1.35 -4.32 -8.41
N SER A 150 0.21 -3.63 -8.34
CA SER A 150 0.15 -2.18 -8.39
C SER A 150 0.91 -1.54 -7.23
N LEU A 151 0.71 -2.02 -5.99
CA LEU A 151 1.44 -1.53 -4.83
C LEU A 151 2.95 -1.78 -4.93
N GLU A 152 3.35 -2.94 -5.45
CA GLU A 152 4.76 -3.26 -5.66
C GLU A 152 5.41 -2.33 -6.68
N VAL A 153 4.72 -2.00 -7.78
CA VAL A 153 5.21 -1.03 -8.76
C VAL A 153 5.32 0.36 -8.15
N LEU A 154 4.33 0.79 -7.35
CA LEU A 154 4.41 2.07 -6.63
C LEU A 154 5.63 2.12 -5.70
N SER A 155 5.87 1.05 -4.93
CA SER A 155 7.04 0.91 -4.07
C SER A 155 8.35 0.99 -4.86
N SER A 156 8.48 0.20 -5.93
CA SER A 156 9.68 0.19 -6.77
C SER A 156 9.90 1.52 -7.50
N ALA A 157 8.84 2.22 -7.92
CA ALA A 157 8.95 3.53 -8.55
C ALA A 157 9.61 4.57 -7.62
N LEU A 158 9.28 4.55 -6.33
CA LEU A 158 9.91 5.44 -5.33
C LEU A 158 11.39 5.10 -5.06
N LEU A 159 11.80 3.87 -5.36
CA LEU A 159 13.16 3.37 -5.17
C LEU A 159 14.01 3.39 -6.46
N ALA A 160 13.39 3.59 -7.62
CA ALA A 160 14.03 3.57 -8.94
C ALA A 160 15.17 4.58 -9.07
N HIS A 161 15.04 5.77 -8.47
CA HIS A 161 16.10 6.78 -8.51
C HIS A 161 16.02 7.78 -7.34
N HIS A 162 17.08 7.88 -6.54
CA HIS A 162 17.11 8.70 -5.33
C HIS A 162 16.82 10.20 -5.58
N SER A 163 17.35 10.77 -6.68
CA SER A 163 17.12 12.17 -7.04
C SER A 163 15.69 12.47 -7.53
N LEU A 164 14.95 11.45 -7.99
CA LEU A 164 13.57 11.61 -8.45
C LEU A 164 12.56 11.33 -7.34
N ARG A 165 12.95 10.54 -6.33
CA ARG A 165 12.10 10.09 -5.23
C ARG A 165 11.23 11.18 -4.64
N LYS A 166 11.79 12.34 -4.26
CA LYS A 166 11.01 13.43 -3.64
C LYS A 166 9.90 13.96 -4.53
N ASN A 167 10.16 14.07 -5.84
CA ASN A 167 9.17 14.53 -6.81
C ASN A 167 8.10 13.46 -7.04
N LEU A 168 8.48 12.18 -7.08
CA LEU A 168 7.52 11.06 -7.21
C LEU A 168 6.64 10.91 -5.96
N GLN A 169 7.22 11.05 -4.76
CA GLN A 169 6.48 11.13 -3.51
C GLN A 169 5.49 12.30 -3.56
N LYS A 170 5.94 13.52 -3.88
CA LYS A 170 5.03 14.67 -4.02
C LYS A 170 3.92 14.40 -5.03
N TYR A 171 4.25 13.85 -6.20
CA TYR A 171 3.29 13.50 -7.23
C TYR A 171 2.23 12.51 -6.71
N MET A 172 2.64 11.45 -6.01
CA MET A 172 1.72 10.50 -5.37
C MET A 172 0.85 11.16 -4.28
N LEU A 173 1.39 12.12 -3.54
CA LEU A 173 0.64 12.89 -2.55
C LEU A 173 -0.43 13.75 -3.22
N ASP A 174 -0.08 14.45 -4.30
CA ASP A 174 -1.01 15.27 -5.09
C ASP A 174 -2.12 14.41 -5.74
N LEU A 175 -1.82 13.15 -6.04
CA LEU A 175 -2.81 12.15 -6.47
C LEU A 175 -3.67 11.59 -5.33
N ASN A 176 -3.50 12.02 -4.08
CA ASN A 176 -4.17 11.54 -2.87
C ASN A 176 -3.84 10.09 -2.47
N ALA A 177 -2.61 9.61 -2.70
CA ALA A 177 -2.23 8.24 -2.35
C ALA A 177 -2.46 7.90 -0.85
N LEU A 178 -2.34 8.89 0.04
CA LEU A 178 -2.62 8.71 1.47
C LEU A 178 -4.11 8.39 1.74
N ASP A 179 -5.07 8.97 1.00
CA ASP A 179 -6.49 8.66 1.18
C ASP A 179 -6.78 7.19 0.85
N TYR A 180 -6.15 6.69 -0.21
CA TYR A 180 -6.27 5.29 -0.61
C TYR A 180 -5.68 4.36 0.45
N LEU A 181 -4.46 4.65 0.92
CA LEU A 181 -3.81 3.84 1.96
C LEU A 181 -4.60 3.86 3.27
N GLU A 182 -5.13 5.01 3.69
CA GLU A 182 -5.96 5.12 4.88
C GLU A 182 -7.24 4.27 4.79
N LYS A 183 -7.90 4.25 3.61
CA LYS A 183 -9.04 3.36 3.35
C LYS A 183 -8.66 1.88 3.47
N VAL A 184 -7.51 1.49 2.93
CA VAL A 184 -7.01 0.11 3.02
C VAL A 184 -6.73 -0.29 4.47
N PHE A 185 -6.11 0.58 5.26
CA PHE A 185 -5.86 0.29 6.68
C PHE A 185 -7.12 0.33 7.55
N SER A 186 -8.16 1.02 7.10
CA SER A 186 -9.48 1.02 7.74
C SER A 186 -10.39 -0.13 7.26
N MET A 187 -9.88 -1.00 6.37
CA MET A 187 -10.61 -2.15 5.85
C MET A 187 -10.92 -3.17 6.96
N GLU A 188 -12.16 -3.64 7.02
CA GLU A 188 -12.57 -4.72 7.92
C GLU A 188 -11.79 -6.01 7.61
N ARG A 189 -11.42 -6.76 8.66
CA ARG A 189 -10.64 -8.01 8.53
C ARG A 189 -11.32 -9.03 7.61
N ASP A 190 -12.63 -9.15 7.68
CA ASP A 190 -13.38 -10.07 6.82
C ASP A 190 -13.33 -9.67 5.34
N HIS A 191 -13.31 -8.37 5.03
CA HIS A 191 -13.13 -7.89 3.66
C HIS A 191 -11.72 -8.21 3.16
N GLU A 192 -10.70 -8.00 4.01
CA GLU A 192 -9.32 -8.36 3.69
C GLU A 192 -9.19 -9.85 3.36
N LEU A 193 -9.62 -10.72 4.27
CA LEU A 193 -9.49 -12.18 4.15
C LEU A 193 -10.28 -12.78 2.98
N CYS A 194 -11.37 -12.13 2.56
CA CYS A 194 -12.20 -12.64 1.48
C CYS A 194 -11.65 -12.34 0.09
N TYR A 195 -10.84 -11.29 -0.06
CA TYR A 195 -10.50 -10.75 -1.37
C TYR A 195 -8.98 -10.63 -1.54
N PHE A 196 -8.27 -10.06 -0.57
CA PHE A 196 -6.87 -9.71 -0.75
C PHE A 196 -5.93 -10.86 -0.38
N PRO A 197 -4.83 -11.05 -1.13
CA PRO A 197 -3.84 -12.05 -0.80
C PRO A 197 -3.13 -11.72 0.51
N GLU A 198 -2.59 -12.76 1.14
CA GLU A 198 -1.71 -12.61 2.29
C GLU A 198 -0.55 -11.65 1.97
N GLY A 199 -0.17 -10.82 2.94
CA GLY A 199 0.89 -9.82 2.77
C GLY A 199 0.44 -8.53 2.06
N PHE A 200 -0.81 -8.40 1.61
CA PHE A 200 -1.31 -7.17 0.97
C PHE A 200 -1.13 -5.91 1.84
N LYS A 201 -1.57 -5.95 3.11
CA LYS A 201 -1.35 -4.83 4.03
C LYS A 201 0.12 -4.63 4.40
N THR A 202 0.93 -5.69 4.40
CA THR A 202 2.38 -5.59 4.58
C THR A 202 3.00 -4.79 3.43
N GLU A 203 2.57 -5.03 2.20
CA GLU A 203 3.02 -4.24 1.03
C GLU A 203 2.54 -2.79 1.09
N CYS A 204 1.31 -2.53 1.55
CA CYS A 204 0.85 -1.17 1.83
C CYS A 204 1.72 -0.47 2.88
N MET A 205 2.15 -1.18 3.93
CA MET A 205 3.04 -0.63 4.96
C MET A 205 4.43 -0.33 4.40
N ARG A 206 4.97 -1.22 3.56
CA ARG A 206 6.22 -0.98 2.82
C ARG A 206 6.12 0.28 1.96
N LEU A 207 5.00 0.46 1.24
CA LEU A 207 4.75 1.66 0.45
C LEU A 207 4.74 2.91 1.33
N ILE A 208 4.08 2.89 2.49
CA ILE A 208 4.08 4.02 3.45
C ILE A 208 5.50 4.35 3.92
N ALA A 209 6.31 3.34 4.26
CA ALA A 209 7.69 3.55 4.66
C ALA A 209 8.49 4.24 3.54
N ASN A 210 8.38 3.77 2.30
CA ASN A 210 9.04 4.39 1.14
C ASN A 210 8.50 5.80 0.84
N PHE A 211 7.20 6.01 1.02
CA PHE A 211 6.52 7.25 0.71
C PHE A 211 6.91 8.37 1.69
N THR A 212 7.09 8.04 2.96
CA THR A 212 7.48 8.98 4.04
C THR A 212 8.99 9.19 4.14
N HIS A 213 9.80 8.40 3.45
CA HIS A 213 11.25 8.46 3.57
C HIS A 213 11.82 9.81 3.10
N ASN A 214 12.48 10.53 4.02
CA ASN A 214 13.15 11.81 3.77
C ASN A 214 12.25 12.90 3.15
N ASN A 215 10.95 12.89 3.47
CA ASN A 215 9.98 13.81 2.87
C ASN A 215 9.05 14.43 3.93
N LEU A 216 9.36 15.68 4.31
CA LEU A 216 8.59 16.44 5.30
C LEU A 216 7.11 16.59 4.92
N GLU A 217 6.81 16.89 3.65
CA GLU A 217 5.44 17.17 3.19
C GLU A 217 4.55 15.93 3.37
N VAL A 218 5.02 14.78 2.90
CA VAL A 218 4.30 13.50 3.05
C VAL A 218 4.19 13.11 4.52
N SER A 219 5.30 13.16 5.28
CA SER A 219 5.28 12.79 6.70
C SER A 219 4.39 13.68 7.55
N ALA A 220 4.34 14.98 7.26
CA ALA A 220 3.41 15.90 7.91
C ALA A 220 1.97 15.58 7.54
N ALA A 221 1.67 15.41 6.24
CA ALA A 221 0.32 15.08 5.78
C ALA A 221 -0.22 13.76 6.35
N LEU A 222 0.64 12.75 6.51
CA LEU A 222 0.27 11.51 7.17
C LEU A 222 0.06 11.70 8.68
N ALA A 223 0.92 12.47 9.35
CA ALA A 223 0.81 12.69 10.79
C ALA A 223 -0.46 13.44 11.22
N GLU A 224 -1.08 14.22 10.32
CA GLU A 224 -2.38 14.87 10.58
C GLU A 224 -3.57 13.90 10.55
N ARG A 225 -3.38 12.65 10.10
CA ARG A 225 -4.44 11.62 10.03
C ARG A 225 -4.37 10.71 11.24
N ASP A 226 -5.06 11.11 12.32
CA ASP A 226 -4.99 10.42 13.62
C ASP A 226 -5.30 8.92 13.55
N THR A 227 -6.39 8.55 12.88
CA THR A 227 -6.78 7.14 12.71
C THR A 227 -5.75 6.36 11.91
N PHE A 228 -5.23 6.95 10.84
CA PHE A 228 -4.23 6.29 10.01
C PHE A 228 -2.90 6.10 10.75
N LEU A 229 -2.45 7.14 11.46
CA LEU A 229 -1.26 7.07 12.32
C LEU A 229 -1.42 6.03 13.43
N PHE A 230 -2.61 5.94 14.04
CA PHE A 230 -2.94 4.91 15.02
C PHE A 230 -2.85 3.50 14.43
N ASN A 231 -3.34 3.29 13.20
CA ASN A 231 -3.24 1.99 12.52
C ASN A 231 -1.78 1.58 12.26
N ILE A 232 -0.93 2.53 11.86
CA ILE A 232 0.51 2.28 11.66
C ILE A 232 1.19 1.93 12.99
N LEU A 233 0.92 2.69 14.06
CA LEU A 233 1.44 2.38 15.39
C LEU A 233 0.93 1.04 15.92
N SER A 234 -0.31 0.68 15.64
CA SER A 234 -0.87 -0.61 16.07
C SER A 234 -0.21 -1.79 15.36
N ALA A 235 0.27 -1.60 14.14
CA ALA A 235 0.99 -2.61 13.38
C ALA A 235 2.42 -2.87 13.90
N THR A 236 2.93 -2.09 14.86
CA THR A 236 4.20 -2.37 15.54
C THR A 236 4.05 -3.34 16.71
N GLN A 237 2.84 -3.85 16.98
CA GLN A 237 2.66 -4.90 17.97
C GLN A 237 3.36 -6.17 17.50
N ILE A 238 3.94 -6.92 18.44
CA ILE A 238 4.64 -8.16 18.13
C ILE A 238 3.65 -9.14 17.51
N ASP A 239 3.93 -9.54 16.27
CA ASP A 239 3.17 -10.51 15.49
C ASP A 239 4.16 -11.51 14.89
N GLU A 240 4.20 -12.72 15.46
CA GLU A 240 5.11 -13.79 15.00
C GLU A 240 4.65 -14.39 13.66
N GLU A 241 3.38 -14.22 13.29
CA GLU A 241 2.83 -14.72 12.02
C GLU A 241 3.13 -13.75 10.86
N ASN A 242 3.31 -12.45 11.15
CA ASN A 242 3.62 -11.44 10.15
C ASN A 242 4.76 -10.49 10.59
N PRO A 243 5.99 -10.99 10.74
CA PRO A 243 7.14 -10.18 11.17
C PRO A 243 7.44 -9.03 10.19
N GLY A 244 7.17 -9.23 8.90
CA GLY A 244 7.37 -8.19 7.88
C GLY A 244 6.50 -6.95 8.10
N MET A 245 5.25 -7.11 8.57
CA MET A 245 4.38 -5.98 8.89
C MET A 245 4.97 -5.10 10.00
N VAL A 246 5.48 -5.74 11.05
CA VAL A 246 6.09 -5.06 12.20
C VAL A 246 7.31 -4.24 11.75
N GLU A 247 8.22 -4.88 11.01
CA GLU A 247 9.43 -4.21 10.51
C GLU A 247 9.08 -2.99 9.64
N TRP A 248 8.16 -3.13 8.68
CA TRP A 248 7.77 -2.00 7.84
C TRP A 248 7.06 -0.90 8.61
N ALA A 249 6.26 -1.24 9.63
CA ALA A 249 5.59 -0.26 10.49
C ALA A 249 6.62 0.54 11.31
N GLU A 250 7.63 -0.12 11.90
CA GLU A 250 8.72 0.55 12.60
C GLU A 250 9.50 1.49 11.68
N PHE A 251 9.83 1.03 10.46
CA PHE A 251 10.48 1.86 9.45
C PHE A 251 9.63 3.08 9.05
N ALA A 252 8.31 2.91 8.89
CA ALA A 252 7.40 4.01 8.60
C ALA A 252 7.40 5.05 9.74
N ILE A 253 7.25 4.61 10.99
CA ILE A 253 7.27 5.50 12.16
C ILE A 253 8.60 6.24 12.28
N ARG A 254 9.73 5.54 12.07
CA ARG A 254 11.05 6.18 12.03
C ARG A 254 11.11 7.27 10.96
N ASN A 255 10.71 6.95 9.73
CA ASN A 255 10.76 7.90 8.62
C ASN A 255 9.86 9.12 8.84
N ILE A 256 8.66 8.93 9.42
CA ILE A 256 7.75 10.01 9.82
C ILE A 256 8.40 10.91 10.88
N CYS A 257 9.00 10.32 11.92
CA CYS A 257 9.66 11.06 13.00
C CYS A 257 10.91 11.81 12.53
N GLU A 258 11.72 11.19 11.68
CA GLU A 258 12.95 11.79 11.14
C GLU A 258 12.64 12.97 10.24
N SER A 259 11.63 12.82 9.35
CA SER A 259 11.30 13.82 8.34
C SER A 259 10.44 14.97 8.88
N SER A 260 9.64 14.76 9.94
CA SER A 260 8.72 15.76 10.48
C SER A 260 8.90 15.98 11.99
N PRO A 261 9.46 17.13 12.42
CA PRO A 261 9.53 17.50 13.83
C PRO A 261 8.15 17.58 14.50
N ALA A 262 7.13 18.07 13.78
CA ALA A 262 5.76 18.14 14.27
C ALA A 262 5.19 16.75 14.55
N ALA A 263 5.41 15.78 13.63
CA ALA A 263 4.99 14.41 13.83
C ALA A 263 5.72 13.75 15.01
N ARG A 264 7.04 13.99 15.14
CA ARG A 264 7.83 13.53 16.27
C ARG A 264 7.32 14.07 17.60
N ASP A 265 6.97 15.36 17.64
CA ASP A 265 6.43 16.00 18.84
C ASP A 265 5.02 15.49 19.17
N LYS A 266 4.19 15.23 18.16
CA LYS A 266 2.87 14.59 18.31
C LYS A 266 3.01 13.21 18.93
N LEU A 267 3.90 12.37 18.39
CA LEU A 267 4.17 11.03 18.92
C LEU A 267 4.77 11.07 20.33
N ARG A 268 5.64 12.04 20.64
CA ARG A 268 6.19 12.24 22.00
C ARG A 268 5.12 12.58 23.04
N LYS A 269 4.03 13.23 22.61
CA LYS A 269 2.91 13.64 23.48
C LYS A 269 1.87 12.53 23.67
N LEU A 270 2.03 11.36 23.03
CA LEU A 270 1.15 10.23 23.28
C LEU A 270 1.25 9.80 24.74
N ALA A 271 0.11 9.74 25.41
CA ALA A 271 0.00 9.32 26.80
C ALA A 271 -0.57 7.90 26.87
N PRO A 272 -0.09 7.06 27.80
CA PRO A 272 -0.69 5.76 28.04
C PRO A 272 -2.18 5.88 28.36
N GLN A 273 -3.01 5.13 27.63
CA GLN A 273 -4.47 5.11 27.85
C GLN A 273 -4.89 4.05 28.88
N GLY A 274 -3.99 3.13 29.23
CA GLY A 274 -4.26 2.02 30.14
C GLY A 274 -3.72 0.70 29.61
N PHE A 275 -4.10 -0.37 30.28
CA PHE A 275 -3.83 -1.74 29.83
C PHE A 275 -4.99 -2.26 28.99
N THR A 276 -4.70 -3.15 28.05
CA THR A 276 -5.74 -3.92 27.36
C THR A 276 -6.39 -4.91 28.34
N GLU A 277 -7.57 -5.42 28.00
CA GLU A 277 -8.25 -6.44 28.81
C GLU A 277 -7.41 -7.72 28.94
N GLN A 278 -6.76 -8.16 27.86
CA GLN A 278 -5.81 -9.28 27.88
C GLN A 278 -4.64 -9.03 28.82
N SER A 279 -3.98 -7.87 28.73
CA SER A 279 -2.87 -7.54 29.64
C SER A 279 -3.35 -7.47 31.10
N ARG A 280 -4.56 -6.95 31.35
CA ARG A 280 -5.16 -6.98 32.70
C ARG A 280 -5.40 -8.41 33.19
N ALA A 281 -5.89 -9.31 32.35
CA ALA A 281 -6.10 -10.71 32.71
C ALA A 281 -4.78 -11.41 33.07
N ILE A 282 -3.72 -11.20 32.27
CA ILE A 282 -2.39 -11.77 32.52
C ILE A 282 -1.78 -11.27 33.84
N LEU A 283 -1.94 -9.97 34.13
CA LEU A 283 -1.37 -9.34 35.32
C LEU A 283 -2.24 -9.51 36.58
N SER A 284 -3.51 -9.88 36.41
CA SER A 284 -4.46 -10.02 37.52
C SER A 284 -3.95 -10.99 38.59
N GLY A 285 -4.02 -10.57 39.85
CA GLY A 285 -3.57 -11.38 40.99
C GLY A 285 -2.05 -11.50 41.18
N ARG A 286 -1.22 -11.21 40.16
CA ARG A 286 0.24 -11.38 40.20
C ARG A 286 0.98 -10.12 40.65
N CYS A 287 0.63 -8.97 40.07
CA CYS A 287 1.29 -7.69 40.33
C CYS A 287 0.27 -6.54 40.35
N SER A 288 0.55 -5.50 41.12
CA SER A 288 -0.03 -4.17 40.87
C SER A 288 0.78 -3.45 39.80
N TYR A 289 0.17 -2.51 39.08
CA TYR A 289 0.84 -1.78 38.00
C TYR A 289 0.53 -0.28 38.06
N SER A 290 1.46 0.53 37.58
CA SER A 290 1.30 1.98 37.39
C SER A 290 2.05 2.44 36.15
N PHE A 291 1.72 3.63 35.63
CA PHE A 291 2.53 4.30 34.63
C PHE A 291 3.40 5.35 35.31
N SER A 292 4.67 5.42 34.95
CA SER A 292 5.54 6.52 35.37
C SER A 292 5.19 7.81 34.64
N SER A 293 5.75 8.94 35.11
CA SER A 293 5.61 10.26 34.48
C SER A 293 6.10 10.34 33.03
N ASN A 294 6.93 9.39 32.58
CA ASN A 294 7.38 9.24 31.20
C ASN A 294 6.62 8.14 30.42
N GLY A 295 5.50 7.65 30.94
CA GLY A 295 4.62 6.70 30.28
C GLY A 295 5.08 5.24 30.28
N LYS A 296 6.17 4.89 30.97
CA LYS A 296 6.62 3.50 31.09
C LYS A 296 5.75 2.72 32.09
N VAL A 297 5.54 1.43 31.80
CA VAL A 297 4.88 0.50 32.72
C VAL A 297 5.80 0.19 33.90
N GLN A 298 5.29 0.35 35.12
CA GLN A 298 5.93 -0.09 36.36
C GLN A 298 5.10 -1.22 36.95
N LEU A 299 5.74 -2.36 37.21
CA LEU A 299 5.13 -3.52 37.85
C LEU A 299 5.62 -3.58 39.31
N HIS A 300 4.67 -3.68 40.23
CA HIS A 300 4.93 -3.79 41.66
C HIS A 300 4.42 -5.16 42.14
N PRO A 301 5.29 -6.00 42.74
CA PRO A 301 4.86 -7.29 43.25
C PRO A 301 3.80 -7.10 44.33
N LYS A 302 2.72 -7.89 44.25
CA LYS A 302 1.68 -7.85 45.27
C LYS A 302 2.27 -8.48 46.54
N LYS A 303 2.56 -7.69 47.57
CA LYS A 303 3.01 -8.22 48.87
C LYS A 303 1.96 -9.23 49.34
N SER A 304 2.36 -10.51 49.48
CA SER A 304 1.57 -11.47 50.24
C SER A 304 1.40 -10.88 51.64
N ARG A 305 0.15 -10.75 52.10
CA ARG A 305 -0.09 -10.66 53.54
C ARG A 305 0.39 -11.99 54.10
N LEU A 306 1.59 -11.98 54.68
CA LEU A 306 1.99 -12.99 55.65
C LEU A 306 1.16 -12.67 56.90
N ASP A 307 0.10 -13.45 57.08
CA ASP A 307 -0.52 -13.64 58.40
C ASP A 307 0.37 -14.57 59.24
#